data_AF-A0A7Y8HQ30-F1
#
_entry.id   AF-A0A7Y8HQ30-F1
#
_cell.length_a   1.000
_cell.length_b   1.000
_cell.length_c   1.000
_cell.angle_alpha   90.00
_cell.angle_beta   90.00
_cell.angle_gamma   90.00
#
_symmetry.space_group_name_H-M   'P 1'
#
loop_
_entity.id
_entity.type
_entity.pdbx_description
1 polymer ?
#
loop_
_entity_poly.entity_id
_entity_poly.type
_entity_poly.pdbx_seq_one_letter_code
_entity_poly.pdbx_strand_id
1 'polypeptide(L)'
;MILDQLAMIETAMSPCSAGNGVAKGVDRSTVRELLQFFTSRVGVHFRREEMLIAALQRILGRKQERQEQFQCFLDEHRVLEAAATAVMRTLRRKRADDRYSEVAENRGGLRTLNSELRTLIRRYRGHISCEERILFVLAEMRLNVEQKRQISRRMLQV
;
A
#
# COMPACT_ATOMS: atom_id res chain seq x y z
N MET A 1 4.29 -2.34 -12.05
CA MET A 1 3.53 -1.31 -11.31
C MET A 1 3.26 -1.77 -9.88
N ILE A 2 2.87 -0.87 -8.97
CA ILE A 2 2.49 -1.21 -7.58
C ILE A 2 1.38 -2.28 -7.55
N LEU A 3 0.44 -2.22 -8.50
CA LEU A 3 -0.65 -3.18 -8.66
C LEU A 3 -0.16 -4.59 -9.03
N ASP A 4 0.84 -4.72 -9.89
CA ASP A 4 1.40 -6.04 -10.28
C ASP A 4 2.09 -6.74 -9.10
N GLN A 5 2.75 -5.96 -8.25
CA GLN A 5 3.37 -6.50 -7.04
C GLN A 5 2.34 -6.90 -5.99
N LEU A 6 1.26 -6.12 -5.83
CA LEU A 6 0.14 -6.50 -4.98
C LEU A 6 -0.52 -7.79 -5.46
N ALA A 7 -0.69 -7.95 -6.78
CA ALA A 7 -1.22 -9.18 -7.36
C ALA A 7 -0.29 -10.37 -7.10
N MET A 8 1.02 -10.21 -7.29
CA MET A 8 2.01 -11.25 -6.97
C MET A 8 1.95 -11.66 -5.49
N ILE A 9 1.87 -10.68 -4.59
CA ILE A 9 1.72 -10.89 -3.14
C ILE A 9 0.44 -11.68 -2.84
N GLU A 10 -0.69 -11.33 -3.44
CA GLU A 10 -1.97 -12.04 -3.27
C GLU A 10 -1.92 -13.48 -3.80
N THR A 11 -1.26 -13.69 -4.94
CA THR A 11 -1.03 -15.02 -5.51
C THR A 11 -0.17 -15.88 -4.57
N ALA A 12 0.91 -15.32 -4.02
CA ALA A 12 1.77 -16.02 -3.08
C ALA A 12 1.09 -16.33 -1.72
N MET A 13 0.00 -15.62 -1.40
CA MET A 13 -0.84 -15.87 -0.23
C MET A 13 -2.08 -16.71 -0.50
N SER A 14 -2.35 -17.04 -1.76
CA SER A 14 -3.43 -17.94 -2.11
C SER A 14 -3.01 -19.37 -1.77
N PRO A 15 -3.85 -20.13 -1.05
CA PRO A 15 -3.57 -21.55 -0.87
C PRO A 15 -3.62 -22.19 -2.25
N CYS A 16 -2.52 -22.81 -2.70
CA CYS A 16 -2.54 -23.61 -3.92
C CYS A 16 -3.57 -24.73 -3.73
N SER A 17 -4.72 -24.63 -4.41
CA SER A 17 -5.66 -25.72 -4.58
C SER A 17 -5.08 -26.73 -5.57
N ALA A 18 -4.06 -27.46 -5.14
CA ALA A 18 -3.53 -28.61 -5.87
C ALA A 18 -3.14 -29.68 -4.84
N GLY A 19 -3.97 -30.72 -4.76
CA GLY A 19 -3.71 -32.07 -4.23
C GLY A 19 -2.85 -32.22 -2.97
N ASN A 20 -3.46 -32.68 -1.87
CA ASN A 20 -2.82 -33.40 -0.76
C ASN A 20 -1.38 -32.97 -0.42
N GLY A 21 -1.23 -31.76 0.13
CA GLY A 21 0.01 -31.31 0.73
C GLY A 21 -0.31 -30.18 1.69
N VAL A 22 0.14 -30.32 2.94
CA VAL A 22 0.08 -29.34 4.03
C VAL A 22 0.11 -27.92 3.47
N ALA A 23 -0.92 -27.11 3.79
CA ALA A 23 -0.97 -25.71 3.42
C ALA A 23 0.37 -25.04 3.76
N LYS A 24 1.22 -24.82 2.74
CA LYS A 24 2.46 -24.06 2.92
C LYS A 24 2.01 -22.69 3.40
N GLY A 25 2.30 -22.38 4.66
CA GLY A 25 2.13 -21.04 5.19
C GLY A 25 2.87 -20.03 4.30
N VAL A 26 2.53 -18.75 4.44
CA VAL A 26 3.17 -17.65 3.72
C VAL A 26 4.68 -17.84 3.77
N ASP A 27 5.30 -18.08 2.61
CA ASP A 27 6.73 -18.37 2.53
C ASP A 27 7.53 -17.18 3.10
N ARG A 28 8.67 -17.46 3.74
CA ARG A 28 9.53 -16.42 4.33
C ARG A 28 10.00 -15.40 3.29
N SER A 29 10.11 -15.82 2.03
CA SER A 29 10.37 -14.95 0.86
C SER A 29 9.22 -13.95 0.65
N THR A 30 7.97 -14.42 0.59
CA THR A 30 6.74 -13.62 0.46
C THR A 30 6.59 -12.62 1.61
N VAL A 31 6.88 -13.03 2.85
CA VAL A 31 6.89 -12.10 3.99
C VAL A 31 7.95 -11.02 3.84
N ARG A 32 9.16 -11.35 3.36
CA ARG A 32 10.21 -10.36 3.13
C ARG A 32 9.83 -9.36 2.04
N GLU A 33 9.26 -9.84 0.94
CA GLU A 33 8.80 -8.99 -0.16
C GLU A 33 7.66 -8.07 0.28
N LEU A 34 6.73 -8.59 1.07
CA LEU A 34 5.69 -7.80 1.74
C LEU A 34 6.28 -6.72 2.64
N LEU A 35 7.28 -7.09 3.44
CA LEU A 35 7.95 -6.15 4.33
C LEU A 35 8.59 -5.01 3.52
N GLN A 36 9.29 -5.34 2.45
CA GLN A 36 9.97 -4.36 1.59
C GLN A 36 8.99 -3.49 0.80
N PHE A 37 7.89 -4.07 0.31
CA PHE A 37 6.87 -3.35 -0.44
C PHE A 37 6.21 -2.26 0.42
N PHE A 38 5.69 -2.61 1.59
CA PHE A 38 4.96 -1.68 2.45
C PHE A 38 5.86 -0.67 3.18
N THR A 39 7.13 -0.98 3.43
CA THR A 39 8.04 -0.03 4.12
C THR A 39 8.80 0.92 3.22
N SER A 40 8.97 0.56 1.94
CA SER A 40 9.78 1.36 1.02
C SER A 40 8.96 1.88 -0.15
N ARG A 41 8.27 1.00 -0.89
CA ARG A 41 7.61 1.40 -2.14
C ARG A 41 6.34 2.21 -1.91
N VAL A 42 5.52 1.79 -0.94
CA VAL A 42 4.27 2.50 -0.62
C VAL A 42 4.55 3.91 -0.10
N GLY A 43 5.49 4.08 0.83
CA GLY A 43 5.82 5.40 1.36
C GLY A 43 6.39 6.35 0.29
N VAL A 44 7.23 5.86 -0.63
CA VAL A 44 7.71 6.67 -1.76
C VAL A 44 6.56 7.05 -2.70
N HIS A 45 5.64 6.13 -2.96
CA HIS A 45 4.47 6.39 -3.79
C HIS A 45 3.55 7.45 -3.18
N PHE A 46 3.20 7.34 -1.90
CA PHE A 46 2.40 8.33 -1.20
C PHE A 46 3.07 9.71 -1.20
N ARG A 47 4.37 9.80 -0.89
CA ARG A 47 5.08 11.09 -0.97
C ARG A 47 4.99 11.73 -2.35
N ARG A 48 5.09 10.93 -3.42
CA ARG A 48 4.94 11.45 -4.79
C ARG A 48 3.54 11.98 -5.03
N GLU A 49 2.51 11.29 -4.54
CA GLU A 49 1.12 11.72 -4.64
C GLU A 49 0.83 12.96 -3.79
N GLU A 50 1.38 13.08 -2.58
CA GLU A 50 1.31 14.29 -1.77
C GLU A 50 1.86 15.51 -2.52
N MET A 51 2.97 15.33 -3.26
CA MET A 51 3.53 16.39 -4.10
C MET A 51 2.58 16.79 -5.25
N LEU A 52 1.89 15.82 -5.85
CA LEU A 52 0.88 16.07 -6.88
C LEU A 52 -0.33 16.81 -6.30
N ILE A 53 -0.86 16.34 -5.17
CA ILE A 53 -1.98 16.94 -4.46
C ILE A 53 -1.64 18.38 -4.08
N ALA A 54 -0.46 18.64 -3.53
CA ALA A 54 -0.01 19.98 -3.19
C ALA A 54 0.10 20.90 -4.42
N ALA A 55 0.54 20.37 -5.57
CA ALA A 55 0.56 21.14 -6.82
C ALA A 55 -0.85 21.47 -7.31
N LEU A 56 -1.77 20.51 -7.26
CA LEU A 56 -3.18 20.70 -7.65
C LEU A 56 -3.90 21.69 -6.75
N GLN A 57 -3.67 21.64 -5.44
CA GLN A 57 -4.20 22.60 -4.48
C GLN A 57 -3.75 24.03 -4.79
N ARG A 58 -2.49 24.22 -5.18
CA ARG A 58 -1.99 25.55 -5.58
C ARG A 58 -2.66 26.08 -6.85
N ILE A 59 -2.93 25.21 -7.82
CA ILE A 59 -3.47 25.61 -9.14
C ILE A 59 -4.98 25.82 -9.11
N LEU A 60 -5.72 24.96 -8.39
CA LEU A 60 -7.18 24.97 -8.37
C LEU A 60 -7.78 26.01 -7.42
N GLY A 61 -6.94 26.69 -6.63
CA GLY A 61 -7.37 27.70 -5.65
C GLY A 61 -8.10 27.10 -4.44
N ARG A 62 -8.44 27.96 -3.46
CA ARG A 62 -9.05 27.57 -2.17
C ARG A 62 -10.55 27.26 -2.24
N LYS A 63 -11.04 26.58 -3.28
CA LYS A 63 -12.42 26.08 -3.24
C LYS A 63 -12.51 24.99 -2.18
N GLN A 64 -13.27 25.26 -1.12
CA GLN A 64 -13.35 24.46 0.11
C GLN A 64 -13.63 22.97 -0.17
N GLU A 65 -14.60 22.66 -1.04
CA GLU A 65 -14.94 21.28 -1.43
C GLU A 65 -13.76 20.50 -2.01
N ARG A 66 -12.91 21.14 -2.83
CA ARG A 66 -11.72 20.46 -3.38
C ARG A 66 -10.64 20.29 -2.33
N GLN A 67 -10.51 21.23 -1.40
CA GLN A 67 -9.56 21.10 -0.30
C GLN A 67 -9.92 19.93 0.61
N GLU A 68 -11.21 19.76 0.91
CA GLU A 68 -11.71 18.62 1.67
C GLU A 68 -11.45 17.29 0.94
N GLN A 69 -11.71 17.22 -0.38
CA GLN A 69 -11.39 16.03 -1.17
C GLN A 69 -9.90 15.69 -1.15
N PHE A 70 -9.03 16.68 -1.34
CA PHE A 70 -7.59 16.48 -1.26
C PHE A 70 -7.13 16.05 0.13
N GLN A 71 -7.73 16.60 1.18
CA GLN A 71 -7.44 16.22 2.56
C GLN A 71 -7.85 14.77 2.84
N CYS A 72 -8.98 14.31 2.30
CA CYS A 72 -9.40 12.90 2.41
C CYS A 72 -8.36 11.94 1.82
N PHE A 73 -7.72 12.26 0.69
CA PHE A 73 -6.64 11.42 0.14
C PHE A 73 -5.44 11.35 1.09
N LEU A 74 -5.02 12.49 1.64
CA LEU A 74 -3.89 12.57 2.57
C LEU A 74 -4.16 11.82 3.89
N ASP A 75 -5.39 11.93 4.40
CA ASP A 75 -5.77 11.23 5.62
C ASP A 75 -5.87 9.71 5.38
N GLU A 76 -6.35 9.29 4.21
CA GLU A 76 -6.36 7.88 3.82
C GLU A 76 -4.94 7.31 3.66
N HIS A 77 -3.99 8.07 3.09
CA HIS A 77 -2.57 7.69 3.06
C HIS A 77 -2.04 7.43 4.47
N ARG A 78 -2.32 8.32 5.43
CA ARG A 78 -1.89 8.15 6.84
C ARG A 78 -2.48 6.90 7.47
N VAL A 79 -3.77 6.63 7.23
CA VAL A 79 -4.43 5.43 7.75
C VAL A 79 -3.81 4.16 7.15
N LEU A 80 -3.53 4.16 5.84
CA LEU A 80 -2.89 3.04 5.15
C LEU A 80 -1.45 2.82 5.63
N GLU A 81 -0.67 3.87 5.85
CA GLU A 81 0.68 3.77 6.42
C GLU A 81 0.66 3.23 7.86
N ALA A 82 -0.29 3.69 8.68
CA ALA A 82 -0.44 3.21 10.05
C ALA A 82 -0.84 1.72 10.08
N ALA A 83 -1.80 1.33 9.26
CA ALA A 83 -2.24 -0.05 9.12
C ALA A 83 -1.11 -0.95 8.60
N ALA A 84 -0.38 -0.50 7.58
CA ALA A 84 0.81 -1.18 7.09
C ALA A 84 1.84 -1.33 8.21
N THR A 85 2.18 -0.25 8.92
CA THR A 85 3.13 -0.28 10.04
C THR A 85 2.72 -1.25 11.15
N ALA A 86 1.42 -1.34 11.47
CA ALA A 86 0.91 -2.29 12.45
C ALA A 86 1.13 -3.74 12.00
N VAL A 87 0.69 -4.08 10.79
CA VAL A 87 0.89 -5.44 10.21
C VAL A 87 2.37 -5.80 10.15
N MET A 88 3.20 -4.83 9.77
CA MET A 88 4.65 -4.94 9.70
C MET A 88 5.31 -5.21 11.06
N ARG A 89 4.85 -4.55 12.13
CA ARG A 89 5.31 -4.84 13.50
C ARG A 89 4.94 -6.25 13.92
N THR A 90 3.71 -6.69 13.61
CA THR A 90 3.25 -8.05 13.89
C THR A 90 4.10 -9.09 13.15
N LEU A 91 4.43 -8.83 11.88
CA LEU A 91 5.34 -9.69 11.08
C LEU A 91 6.75 -9.76 11.68
N ARG A 92 7.30 -8.63 12.12
CA ARG A 92 8.64 -8.58 12.74
C ARG A 92 8.70 -9.32 14.07
N ARG A 93 7.68 -9.19 14.93
CA ARG A 93 7.59 -9.91 16.21
C ARG A 93 7.54 -11.42 15.98
N LYS A 94 6.67 -11.89 15.09
CA LYS A 94 6.60 -13.32 14.75
C LYS A 94 7.91 -13.87 14.18
N ARG A 95 8.65 -13.10 13.39
CA ARG A 95 9.98 -13.51 12.92
C ARG A 95 10.99 -13.67 14.07
N ALA A 96 10.88 -12.87 15.13
CA ALA A 96 11.71 -13.01 16.31
C ALA A 96 11.32 -14.26 17.12
N ASP A 97 10.01 -14.50 17.27
CA ASP A 97 9.43 -15.65 17.99
C ASP A 97 9.61 -16.98 17.24
N ASP A 98 9.70 -16.99 15.92
CA ASP A 98 10.00 -18.19 15.09
C ASP A 98 11.39 -18.80 15.38
N ARG A 99 12.23 -18.13 16.18
CA ARG A 99 13.48 -18.69 16.74
C ARG A 99 13.26 -19.42 18.09
N TYR A 100 12.08 -19.28 18.68
CA TYR A 100 11.65 -19.78 19.99
C TYR A 100 10.17 -20.17 19.92
N SER A 101 9.80 -21.30 19.30
CA SER A 101 8.67 -22.17 19.70
C SER A 101 8.14 -23.02 18.55
N GLU A 102 8.53 -24.30 18.55
CA GLU A 102 7.76 -25.41 18.01
C GLU A 102 6.64 -25.78 18.99
N VAL A 103 5.57 -24.98 19.13
CA VAL A 103 4.36 -25.45 19.83
C VAL A 103 3.10 -24.96 19.12
N ALA A 104 2.14 -25.87 19.03
CA ALA A 104 0.98 -25.92 18.14
C ALA A 104 -0.09 -24.80 18.27
N GLU A 105 0.18 -23.68 18.93
CA GLU A 105 -0.79 -22.57 19.12
C GLU A 105 -0.76 -21.51 17.98
N ASN A 106 0.24 -21.55 17.11
CA ASN A 106 0.51 -20.50 16.12
C ASN A 106 -0.41 -20.45 14.87
N ARG A 107 -1.33 -21.41 14.69
CA ARG A 107 -2.25 -21.40 13.53
C ARG A 107 -3.27 -20.26 13.59
N GLY A 108 -3.74 -19.89 14.78
CA GLY A 108 -4.69 -18.80 14.97
C GLY A 108 -4.10 -17.43 14.59
N GLY A 109 -2.91 -17.13 15.13
CA GLY A 109 -2.21 -15.88 14.83
C GLY A 109 -1.87 -15.73 13.35
N LEU A 110 -1.46 -16.80 12.65
CA LEU A 110 -1.15 -16.75 11.22
C LEU A 110 -2.40 -16.48 10.37
N ARG A 111 -3.55 -17.05 10.72
CA ARG A 111 -4.84 -16.75 10.04
C ARG A 111 -5.22 -15.28 10.23
N THR A 112 -5.12 -14.74 11.44
CA THR A 112 -5.42 -13.34 11.72
C THR A 112 -4.54 -12.40 10.89
N LEU A 113 -3.23 -12.64 10.86
CA LEU A 113 -2.29 -11.86 10.07
C LEU A 113 -2.58 -11.91 8.56
N ASN A 114 -2.91 -13.09 8.03
CA ASN A 114 -3.32 -13.21 6.62
C ASN A 114 -4.61 -12.43 6.33
N SER A 115 -5.56 -12.42 7.27
CA SER A 115 -6.81 -11.68 7.11
C SER A 115 -6.61 -10.16 7.18
N GLU A 116 -5.73 -9.68 8.08
CA GLU A 116 -5.34 -8.28 8.18
C GLU A 116 -4.65 -7.80 6.91
N LEU A 117 -3.72 -8.59 6.39
CA LEU A 117 -2.97 -8.23 5.20
C LEU A 117 -3.84 -8.26 3.93
N ARG A 118 -4.75 -9.24 3.78
CA ARG A 118 -5.77 -9.21 2.71
C ARG A 118 -6.69 -7.99 2.81
N THR A 119 -6.99 -7.55 4.02
CA THR A 119 -7.82 -6.35 4.25
C THR A 119 -7.06 -5.08 3.88
N LEU A 120 -5.78 -4.98 4.25
CA LEU A 120 -4.89 -3.89 3.86
C LEU A 120 -4.75 -3.80 2.34
N ILE A 121 -4.50 -4.93 1.66
CA ILE A 121 -4.38 -4.95 0.20
C ILE A 121 -5.67 -4.52 -0.47
N ARG A 122 -6.83 -5.04 -0.05
CA ARG A 122 -8.14 -4.63 -0.60
C ARG A 122 -8.38 -3.13 -0.45
N ARG A 123 -8.09 -2.57 0.74
CA ARG A 123 -8.23 -1.15 1.00
C ARG A 123 -7.31 -0.32 0.11
N TYR A 124 -6.07 -0.75 -0.03
CA TYR A 124 -5.07 -0.11 -0.89
C TYR A 124 -5.47 -0.13 -2.38
N ARG A 125 -6.03 -1.24 -2.87
CA ARG A 125 -6.56 -1.31 -4.25
C ARG A 125 -7.73 -0.35 -4.45
N GLY A 126 -8.66 -0.30 -3.49
CA GLY A 126 -9.77 0.65 -3.52
C GLY A 126 -9.30 2.10 -3.55
N HIS A 127 -8.27 2.41 -2.77
CA HIS A 127 -7.63 3.72 -2.73
C HIS A 127 -7.01 4.11 -4.07
N ILE A 128 -6.19 3.23 -4.66
CA ILE A 128 -5.60 3.45 -6.01
C ILE A 128 -6.70 3.68 -7.05
N SER A 129 -7.77 2.88 -7.04
CA SER A 129 -8.87 3.08 -7.97
C SER A 129 -9.56 4.44 -7.80
N CYS A 130 -9.61 4.98 -6.58
CA CYS A 130 -10.11 6.32 -6.32
C CYS A 130 -9.16 7.39 -6.88
N GLU A 131 -7.85 7.23 -6.67
CA GLU A 131 -6.81 8.13 -7.18
C GLU A 131 -6.80 8.16 -8.72
N GLU A 132 -6.87 7.00 -9.37
CA GLU A 132 -6.92 6.89 -10.82
C GLU A 132 -8.15 7.59 -11.41
N ARG A 133 -9.31 7.45 -10.76
CA ARG A 133 -10.57 8.03 -11.24
C ARG A 133 -10.69 9.53 -11.00
N ILE A 134 -10.09 10.04 -9.93
CA ILE A 134 -10.28 11.43 -9.50
C ILE A 134 -8.98 12.21 -9.60
N LEU A 135 -7.94 11.80 -8.86
CA LEU A 135 -6.70 12.56 -8.73
C LEU A 135 -5.95 12.68 -10.06
N PHE A 136 -5.75 11.56 -10.76
CA PHE A 136 -5.00 11.57 -12.03
C PHE A 136 -5.81 12.19 -13.17
N VAL A 137 -7.12 12.00 -13.21
CA VAL A 137 -7.99 12.71 -14.17
C VAL A 137 -7.92 14.22 -13.95
N LEU A 138 -7.98 14.68 -12.70
CA LEU A 138 -7.84 16.10 -12.38
C LEU A 138 -6.45 16.63 -12.76
N ALA A 139 -5.40 15.87 -12.51
CA ALA A 139 -4.05 16.21 -12.93
C ALA A 139 -3.93 16.34 -14.45
N GLU A 140 -4.53 15.41 -15.20
CA GLU A 140 -4.56 15.45 -16.66
C GLU A 140 -5.29 16.68 -17.19
N MET A 141 -6.44 17.02 -16.60
CA MET A 141 -7.28 18.14 -17.04
C MET A 141 -6.75 19.52 -16.64
N ARG A 142 -5.95 19.62 -15.57
CA ARG A 142 -5.58 20.91 -14.95
C ARG A 142 -4.12 21.26 -15.05
N LEU A 143 -3.24 20.27 -15.21
CA LEU A 143 -1.81 20.50 -15.37
C LEU A 143 -1.46 20.61 -16.85
N ASN A 144 -0.69 21.64 -17.20
CA ASN A 144 -0.07 21.71 -18.51
C ASN A 144 1.17 20.78 -18.59
N VAL A 145 1.67 20.56 -19.80
CA VAL A 145 2.80 19.64 -20.06
C VAL A 145 4.05 20.03 -19.26
N GLU A 146 4.33 21.32 -19.12
CA GLU A 146 5.51 21.80 -18.40
C GLU A 146 5.39 21.60 -16.89
N GLN A 147 4.20 21.85 -16.33
CA GLN A 147 3.89 21.57 -14.92
C GLN A 147 4.00 20.07 -14.63
N LYS A 148 3.46 19.21 -15.51
CA LYS A 148 3.60 17.75 -15.38
C LYS A 148 5.07 17.33 -15.39
N ARG A 149 5.88 17.88 -16.31
CA ARG A 149 7.33 17.62 -16.35
C ARG A 149 8.05 18.08 -15.09
N GLN A 150 7.75 19.26 -14.60
CA GLN A 150 8.37 19.80 -13.39
C GLN A 150 8.04 18.96 -12.16
N ILE A 151 6.77 18.59 -11.99
CA ILE A 151 6.33 17.74 -10.88
C ILE A 151 6.97 16.36 -10.99
N SER A 152 7.00 15.76 -12.18
CA SER A 152 7.63 14.46 -12.43
C SER A 152 9.12 14.47 -12.06
N ARG A 153 9.86 15.52 -12.44
CA ARG A 153 11.28 15.67 -12.05
C ARG A 153 11.46 15.72 -10.53
N ARG A 154 10.58 16.42 -9.82
CA ARG A 154 10.62 16.48 -8.35
C ARG A 154 10.26 15.13 -7.72
N MET A 155 9.29 14.41 -8.27
CA MET A 155 8.92 13.07 -7.80
C MET A 155 10.05 12.04 -7.95
N LEU A 156 10.90 12.19 -8.97
CA LEU A 156 12.08 11.32 -9.18
C LEU A 156 13.20 11.55 -8.15
N GLN A 157 13.16 12.67 -7.42
CA GLN A 157 14.13 13.00 -6.37
C GLN A 157 13.74 12.42 -4.99
N VAL A 158 12.60 11.71 -4.93
CA VAL A 158 12.05 11.03 -3.75
C VAL A 158 12.08 9.52 -3.96
#